data_AF-A0A7N8Y2S0-F1
#
_entry.id   AF-A0A7N8Y2S0-F1
#
_cell.length_a   1.000
_cell.length_b   1.000
_cell.length_c   1.000
_cell.angle_alpha   90.00
_cell.angle_beta   90.00
_cell.angle_gamma   90.00
#
_symmetry.space_group_name_H-M   'P 1'
#
loop_
_entity.id
_entity.type
_entity.pdbx_description
1 polymer ?
#
loop_
_entity_poly.entity_id
_entity_poly.type
_entity_poly.pdbx_seq_one_letter_code
_entity_poly.pdbx_strand_id
1 'polypeptide(L)'
;MKGYIKARMKSEEKRRTRFHSGHVPFSGIKTYVDPDTYEDPSQAVEEFAKEIDPAYICIERVIGAGEFGEVCSGRLRVPGRMDIAVAIKTLKGGYIEQQRRDFLREASIMGQFNNPNIIRLEGVVTKSRPVMIVVEYMENGALDSFLRARDGQFTVLQLVGMLRGIAVGMTYLSEMGYVHRDLAARNILVDVNLVCKVSDFGMSRVLEDDTEAAYTATGGKIPIRWTAPEAIAYGKFSSASDVWSYGIVMWEVMSYGERPYWEMSNQDVILSMEEGYRLPAPMGCPVTLHQLMLHCWQKEYSQRPHFSDVLSFLDKLIINPSSLLTLVNDGER
;
A
#
# COMPACT_ATOMS: atom_id res chain seq x y z
N MET A 1 38.36 -29.08 -37.34
CA MET A 1 39.19 -27.89 -37.00
C MET A 1 38.32 -26.68 -37.38
N LYS A 2 37.70 -25.90 -36.50
CA LYS A 2 38.16 -25.25 -35.28
C LYS A 2 37.03 -25.24 -34.23
N GLY A 3 37.35 -25.56 -32.98
CA GLY A 3 36.46 -25.36 -31.84
C GLY A 3 36.55 -23.91 -31.33
N TYR A 4 35.41 -23.32 -30.98
CA TYR A 4 35.36 -22.06 -30.26
C TYR A 4 35.22 -22.35 -28.77
N ILE A 5 36.28 -22.06 -28.02
CA ILE A 5 36.33 -22.15 -26.56
C ILE A 5 35.60 -20.92 -26.00
N LYS A 6 34.51 -21.15 -25.28
CA LYS A 6 33.79 -20.09 -24.54
C LYS A 6 34.57 -19.83 -23.24
N ALA A 7 35.34 -18.74 -23.20
CA ALA A 7 36.07 -18.35 -21.99
C ALA A 7 35.08 -17.94 -20.88
N ARG A 8 35.27 -18.52 -19.70
CA ARG A 8 34.47 -18.24 -18.50
C ARG A 8 35.04 -16.98 -17.83
N MET A 9 34.35 -15.85 -17.97
CA MET A 9 34.73 -14.59 -17.30
C MET A 9 34.51 -14.70 -15.79
N LYS A 10 35.49 -14.23 -15.00
CA LYS A 10 35.45 -14.22 -13.53
C LYS A 10 34.53 -13.10 -13.00
N SER A 11 33.97 -13.32 -11.82
CA SER A 11 32.95 -12.50 -11.14
C SER A 11 33.31 -11.00 -11.00
N GLU A 12 34.59 -10.65 -10.94
CA GLU A 12 35.03 -9.25 -10.82
C GLU A 12 34.89 -8.45 -12.13
N GLU A 13 34.94 -9.10 -13.29
CA GLU A 13 34.86 -8.44 -14.60
C GLU A 13 33.41 -8.09 -14.97
N LYS A 14 32.43 -8.91 -14.53
CA LYS A 14 30.99 -8.56 -14.53
C LYS A 14 30.67 -7.36 -13.65
N ARG A 15 31.47 -7.13 -12.60
CA ARG A 15 31.29 -6.02 -11.66
C ARG A 15 31.71 -4.69 -12.29
N ARG A 16 32.70 -4.71 -13.19
CA ARG A 16 33.16 -3.52 -13.94
C ARG A 16 32.25 -3.16 -15.11
N THR A 17 31.67 -4.13 -15.80
CA THR A 17 30.77 -3.84 -16.95
C THR A 17 29.40 -3.31 -16.53
N ARG A 18 28.96 -3.52 -15.28
CA ARG A 18 27.73 -2.89 -14.73
C ARG A 18 27.81 -1.36 -14.63
N PHE A 19 29.00 -0.76 -14.63
CA PHE A 19 29.15 0.70 -14.52
C PHE A 19 29.04 1.46 -15.86
N HIS A 20 28.74 0.81 -16.99
CA HIS A 20 28.67 1.47 -18.30
C HIS A 20 27.30 1.41 -18.99
N SER A 21 26.27 0.88 -18.33
CA SER A 21 24.90 0.89 -18.88
C SER A 21 23.96 1.66 -17.95
N GLY A 22 23.96 2.99 -18.10
CA GLY A 22 22.81 3.86 -17.85
C GLY A 22 22.01 3.71 -16.55
N HIS A 23 22.66 3.86 -15.40
CA HIS A 23 22.02 4.44 -14.22
C HIS A 23 23.07 5.24 -13.47
N VAL A 24 23.06 6.56 -13.65
CA VAL A 24 23.83 7.47 -12.80
C VAL A 24 22.98 7.66 -11.54
N PRO A 25 23.40 7.16 -10.37
CA PRO A 25 22.66 7.43 -9.14
C PRO A 25 22.86 8.92 -8.85
N PHE A 26 21.79 9.71 -8.90
CA PHE A 26 21.82 11.02 -8.30
C PHE A 26 22.08 10.84 -6.80
N SER A 27 23.12 11.50 -6.31
CA SER A 27 23.56 11.48 -4.92
C SER A 27 22.40 11.76 -3.95
N GLY A 28 21.99 10.74 -3.19
CA GLY A 28 21.23 10.90 -1.94
C GLY A 28 19.76 10.48 -1.97
N ILE A 29 19.15 10.20 -3.12
CA ILE A 29 17.75 9.76 -3.20
C ILE A 29 17.73 8.24 -3.38
N LYS A 30 17.29 7.50 -2.36
CA LYS A 30 16.96 6.08 -2.52
C LYS A 30 15.65 6.00 -3.31
N THR A 31 15.66 5.38 -4.47
CA THR A 31 14.46 5.12 -5.29
C THR A 31 14.08 3.65 -5.14
N TYR A 32 12.78 3.34 -5.21
CA TYR A 32 12.27 1.97 -5.23
C TYR A 32 12.88 1.18 -6.40
N VAL A 33 13.26 -0.06 -6.11
CA VAL A 33 13.74 -1.03 -7.09
C VAL A 33 12.73 -2.16 -7.16
N ASP A 34 12.17 -2.38 -8.35
CA ASP A 34 11.22 -3.47 -8.55
C ASP A 34 11.91 -4.83 -8.32
N PRO A 35 11.44 -5.68 -7.39
CA PRO A 35 12.02 -7.00 -7.17
C PRO A 35 12.04 -7.89 -8.41
N ASP A 36 11.17 -7.63 -9.39
CA ASP A 36 11.14 -8.39 -10.64
C ASP A 36 12.34 -8.05 -11.56
N THR A 37 13.14 -7.04 -11.22
CA THR A 37 14.46 -6.80 -11.84
C THR A 37 15.53 -7.83 -11.43
N TYR A 38 15.26 -8.64 -10.40
CA TYR A 38 16.13 -9.71 -9.94
C TYR A 38 15.74 -11.03 -10.62
N GLU A 39 16.72 -11.83 -11.04
CA GLU A 39 16.47 -13.17 -11.61
C GLU A 39 15.88 -14.14 -10.56
N ASP A 40 16.12 -13.88 -9.27
CA ASP A 40 15.61 -14.68 -8.14
C ASP A 40 15.10 -13.73 -7.03
N PRO A 41 13.80 -13.76 -6.68
CA PRO A 41 13.24 -12.94 -5.60
C PRO A 41 13.92 -13.13 -4.25
N SER A 42 14.56 -14.29 -4.02
CA SER A 42 15.34 -14.54 -2.80
C SER A 42 16.51 -13.56 -2.67
N GLN A 43 17.10 -13.10 -3.79
CA GLN A 43 18.17 -12.10 -3.79
C GLN A 43 17.66 -10.72 -3.36
N ALA A 44 16.47 -10.33 -3.84
CA ALA A 44 15.84 -9.08 -3.42
C ALA A 44 15.50 -9.10 -1.92
N VAL A 45 15.03 -10.25 -1.40
CA VAL A 45 14.81 -10.41 0.04
C VAL A 45 16.11 -10.35 0.83
N GLU A 46 17.19 -10.99 0.37
CA GLU A 46 18.51 -10.91 1.02
C GLU A 46 19.07 -9.48 1.05
N GLU A 47 18.75 -8.66 0.05
CA GLU A 47 19.18 -7.26 -0.01
C GLU A 47 18.36 -6.34 0.88
N PHE A 48 17.04 -6.50 0.92
CA PHE A 48 16.13 -5.54 1.54
C PHE A 48 15.51 -6.00 2.86
N ALA A 49 15.58 -7.29 3.21
CA ALA A 49 15.02 -7.84 4.43
C ALA A 49 16.07 -8.45 5.36
N LYS A 50 15.78 -8.40 6.66
CA LYS A 50 16.61 -9.02 7.69
C LYS A 50 16.14 -10.45 7.94
N GLU A 51 17.02 -11.44 7.77
CA GLU A 51 16.74 -12.81 8.23
C GLU A 51 16.71 -12.86 9.77
N ILE A 52 15.65 -13.44 10.32
CA ILE A 52 15.44 -13.62 11.76
C ILE A 52 15.64 -15.10 12.11
N ASP A 53 16.38 -15.36 13.20
CA ASP A 53 16.41 -16.70 13.80
C ASP A 53 15.03 -17.00 14.43
N PRO A 54 14.33 -18.07 14.01
CA PRO A 54 13.02 -18.43 14.55
C PRO A 54 12.99 -18.55 16.08
N ALA A 55 14.11 -18.85 16.74
CA ALA A 55 14.20 -18.91 18.20
C ALA A 55 13.90 -17.58 18.90
N TYR A 56 14.00 -16.45 18.18
CA TYR A 56 13.62 -15.12 18.68
C TYR A 56 12.15 -14.79 18.47
N ILE A 57 11.38 -15.63 17.76
CA ILE A 57 9.97 -15.39 17.49
C ILE A 57 9.12 -16.25 18.43
N CYS A 58 8.23 -15.59 19.18
CA CYS A 58 7.20 -16.27 19.95
C CYS A 58 5.84 -16.00 19.30
N ILE A 59 5.27 -17.00 18.62
CA ILE A 59 3.91 -16.94 18.08
C ILE A 59 2.92 -17.09 19.25
N GLU A 60 1.92 -16.22 19.32
CA GLU A 60 0.93 -16.22 20.42
C GLU A 60 -0.43 -16.75 19.94
N ARG A 61 -1.15 -16.00 19.09
CA ARG A 61 -2.49 -16.37 18.62
C ARG A 61 -2.70 -16.06 17.15
N VAL A 62 -3.57 -16.82 16.49
CA VAL A 62 -4.05 -16.50 15.14
C VAL A 62 -4.95 -15.27 15.21
N ILE A 63 -4.68 -14.27 14.37
CA ILE A 63 -5.44 -13.01 14.28
C ILE A 63 -6.15 -12.86 12.93
N GLY A 64 -5.83 -13.68 11.94
CA GLY A 64 -6.49 -13.67 10.64
C GLY A 64 -5.94 -14.72 9.68
N ALA A 65 -6.50 -14.74 8.48
CA ALA A 65 -6.02 -15.55 7.36
C ALA A 65 -5.73 -14.60 6.18
N GLY A 66 -4.49 -14.63 5.69
CA GLY A 66 -4.09 -13.95 4.46
C GLY A 66 -4.13 -14.90 3.27
N GLU A 67 -3.76 -14.38 2.10
CA GLU A 67 -3.72 -15.14 0.83
C GLU A 67 -2.86 -16.41 0.93
N PHE A 68 -1.69 -16.29 1.56
CA PHE A 68 -0.68 -17.35 1.61
C PHE A 68 -0.76 -18.25 2.84
N GLY A 69 -1.50 -17.84 3.86
CA GLY A 69 -1.58 -18.58 5.11
C GLY A 69 -2.15 -17.82 6.29
N GLU A 70 -1.82 -18.28 7.49
CA GLU A 70 -2.30 -17.67 8.72
C GLU A 70 -1.49 -16.41 9.06
N VAL A 71 -2.18 -15.43 9.63
CA VAL A 71 -1.56 -14.26 10.26
C VAL A 71 -1.72 -14.42 11.76
N CYS A 72 -0.61 -14.40 12.48
CA CYS A 72 -0.58 -14.56 13.94
C CYS A 72 -0.04 -13.28 14.61
N SER A 73 -0.50 -12.96 15.82
CA SER A 73 0.23 -12.04 16.69
C SER A 73 1.35 -12.78 17.40
N GLY A 74 2.37 -12.05 17.83
CA GLY A 74 3.47 -12.60 18.60
C GLY A 74 4.42 -11.56 19.16
N ARG A 75 5.55 -12.04 19.67
CA ARG A 75 6.66 -11.25 20.18
C ARG A 75 7.93 -11.58 19.45
N LEU A 76 8.66 -10.53 19.04
CA LEU A 76 10.03 -10.64 18.57
C LEU A 76 10.98 -10.25 19.70
N ARG A 77 11.77 -11.22 20.16
CA ARG A 77 12.80 -11.02 21.18
C ARG A 77 14.01 -10.35 20.57
N VAL A 78 14.44 -9.24 21.16
CA VAL A 78 15.64 -8.54 20.75
C VAL A 78 16.61 -8.51 21.94
N PRO A 79 17.78 -9.17 21.86
CA PRO A 79 18.73 -9.19 22.97
C PRO A 79 19.06 -7.78 23.48
N GLY A 80 18.89 -7.57 24.79
CA GLY A 80 19.15 -6.28 25.45
C GLY A 80 18.09 -5.20 25.22
N ARG A 81 16.92 -5.53 24.67
CA ARG A 81 15.78 -4.60 24.50
C ARG A 81 14.48 -5.26 24.95
N MET A 82 13.43 -4.44 25.09
CA MET A 82 12.08 -4.93 25.31
C MET A 82 11.58 -5.68 24.07
N ASP A 83 10.84 -6.76 24.29
CA ASP A 83 10.21 -7.53 23.22
C ASP A 83 9.25 -6.66 22.40
N ILE A 84 9.31 -6.81 21.07
CA ILE A 84 8.50 -6.05 20.13
C ILE A 84 7.23 -6.85 19.80
N ALA A 85 6.06 -6.21 19.85
CA ALA A 85 4.82 -6.83 19.37
C ALA A 85 4.85 -6.90 17.83
N VAL A 86 4.58 -8.08 17.28
CA VAL A 86 4.67 -8.33 15.83
C VAL A 86 3.45 -9.06 15.29
N ALA A 87 3.13 -8.81 14.02
CA ALA A 87 2.30 -9.69 13.22
C ALA A 87 3.19 -10.59 12.37
N ILE A 88 2.85 -11.88 12.32
CA ILE A 88 3.64 -12.93 11.69
C ILE A 88 2.75 -13.56 10.63
N LYS A 89 3.03 -13.27 9.36
CA LYS A 89 2.43 -13.97 8.23
C LYS A 89 3.21 -15.25 8.01
N THR A 90 2.52 -16.38 7.86
CA THR A 90 3.13 -17.69 7.59
C THR A 90 2.73 -18.19 6.21
N LEU A 91 3.67 -18.82 5.50
CA LEU A 91 3.38 -19.52 4.26
C LEU A 91 2.97 -20.98 4.57
N LYS A 92 1.73 -21.35 4.23
CA LYS A 92 1.18 -22.70 4.44
C LYS A 92 2.00 -23.78 3.75
N GLY A 93 2.18 -24.93 4.40
CA GLY A 93 2.86 -26.08 3.79
C GLY A 93 2.18 -26.57 2.50
N GLY A 94 2.96 -27.18 1.60
CA GLY A 94 2.46 -27.65 0.29
C GLY A 94 2.35 -26.57 -0.79
N TYR A 95 2.90 -25.38 -0.54
CA TYR A 95 2.96 -24.29 -1.52
C TYR A 95 3.74 -24.69 -2.79
N ILE A 96 3.38 -24.11 -3.92
CA ILE A 96 4.19 -24.14 -5.14
C ILE A 96 5.22 -23.01 -5.13
N GLU A 97 6.31 -23.14 -5.89
CA GLU A 97 7.39 -22.14 -5.93
C GLU A 97 6.90 -20.73 -6.31
N GLN A 98 5.87 -20.61 -7.15
CA GLN A 98 5.27 -19.32 -7.47
C GLN A 98 4.67 -18.64 -6.23
N GLN A 99 3.95 -19.37 -5.38
CA GLN A 99 3.38 -18.82 -4.14
C GLN A 99 4.47 -18.40 -3.16
N ARG A 100 5.59 -19.13 -3.09
CA ARG A 100 6.75 -18.73 -2.28
C ARG A 100 7.36 -17.44 -2.80
N ARG A 101 7.53 -17.30 -4.14
CA ARG A 101 8.04 -16.08 -4.76
C ARG A 101 7.13 -14.90 -4.50
N ASP A 102 5.82 -15.04 -4.71
CA ASP A 102 4.84 -13.98 -4.47
C ASP A 102 4.82 -13.55 -3.00
N PHE A 103 4.87 -14.51 -2.07
CA PHE A 103 4.97 -14.24 -0.64
C PHE A 103 6.23 -13.42 -0.30
N LEU A 104 7.40 -13.88 -0.76
CA LEU A 104 8.68 -13.22 -0.50
C LEU A 104 8.84 -11.87 -1.21
N ARG A 105 8.18 -11.69 -2.35
CA ARG A 105 8.12 -10.41 -3.08
C ARG A 105 7.48 -9.31 -2.23
N GLU A 106 6.44 -9.63 -1.46
CA GLU A 106 5.82 -8.67 -0.54
C GLU A 106 6.86 -8.14 0.48
N ALA A 107 7.67 -9.03 1.05
CA ALA A 107 8.71 -8.66 2.00
C ALA A 107 9.86 -7.86 1.37
N SER A 108 10.29 -8.20 0.14
CA SER A 108 11.36 -7.44 -0.53
C SER A 108 10.92 -6.03 -0.92
N ILE A 109 9.64 -5.80 -1.19
CA ILE A 109 9.08 -4.45 -1.39
C ILE A 109 9.05 -3.71 -0.05
N MET A 110 8.43 -4.30 0.98
CA MET A 110 8.35 -3.67 2.31
C MET A 110 9.71 -3.30 2.88
N GLY A 111 10.73 -4.14 2.67
CA GLY A 111 12.08 -3.92 3.16
C GLY A 111 12.79 -2.68 2.60
N GLN A 112 12.29 -2.12 1.49
CA GLN A 112 12.84 -0.90 0.90
C GLN A 112 12.30 0.38 1.56
N PHE A 113 11.21 0.28 2.33
CA PHE A 113 10.50 1.42 2.87
C PHE A 113 10.80 1.66 4.34
N ASN A 114 10.97 2.94 4.69
CA ASN A 114 11.17 3.37 6.06
C ASN A 114 10.48 4.72 6.30
N ASN A 115 9.22 4.66 6.74
CA ASN A 115 8.39 5.84 7.01
C ASN A 115 7.39 5.50 8.13
N PRO A 116 7.06 6.45 9.04
CA PRO A 116 6.16 6.19 10.17
C PRO A 116 4.75 5.74 9.76
N ASN A 117 4.29 6.08 8.56
CA ASN A 117 2.97 5.77 8.02
C ASN A 117 2.99 4.67 6.96
N ILE A 118 4.07 3.89 6.89
CA ILE A 118 4.19 2.66 6.10
C ILE A 118 4.42 1.51 7.07
N ILE A 119 3.73 0.38 6.86
CA ILE A 119 3.92 -0.81 7.70
C ILE A 119 5.39 -1.26 7.66
N ARG A 120 5.99 -1.42 8.83
CA ARG A 120 7.40 -1.74 8.96
C ARG A 120 7.65 -3.24 8.95
N LEU A 121 8.53 -3.68 8.06
CA LEU A 121 9.11 -5.01 8.08
C LEU A 121 10.14 -5.12 9.22
N GLU A 122 9.96 -6.08 10.12
CA GLU A 122 10.96 -6.45 11.12
C GLU A 122 11.99 -7.42 10.55
N GLY A 123 11.53 -8.30 9.68
CA GLY A 123 12.36 -9.26 8.97
C GLY A 123 11.57 -10.45 8.46
N VAL A 124 12.31 -11.47 8.05
CA VAL A 124 11.78 -12.68 7.42
C VAL A 124 12.41 -13.92 8.02
N VAL A 125 11.72 -15.05 7.91
CA VAL A 125 12.29 -16.38 8.14
C VAL A 125 12.21 -17.11 6.81
N THR A 126 13.35 -17.34 6.16
CA THR A 126 13.39 -17.97 4.84
C THR A 126 14.20 -19.26 4.80
N LYS A 127 15.10 -19.45 5.78
CA LYS A 127 16.02 -20.61 5.87
C LYS A 127 15.46 -21.83 6.57
N SER A 128 14.27 -21.71 7.17
CA SER A 128 13.59 -22.80 7.86
C SER A 128 12.09 -22.77 7.59
N ARG A 129 11.37 -23.79 8.06
CA ARG A 129 9.91 -23.86 7.94
C ARG A 129 9.23 -23.63 9.30
N PRO A 130 8.07 -22.96 9.31
CA PRO A 130 7.41 -22.33 8.16
C PRO A 130 8.16 -21.05 7.71
N VAL A 131 8.02 -20.68 6.42
CA VAL A 131 8.52 -19.39 5.93
C VAL A 131 7.65 -18.29 6.53
N MET A 132 8.27 -17.22 7.05
CA MET A 132 7.54 -16.15 7.75
C MET A 132 7.93 -14.77 7.24
N ILE A 133 6.97 -13.85 7.28
CA ILE A 133 7.19 -12.39 7.19
C ILE A 133 6.74 -11.81 8.52
N VAL A 134 7.64 -11.08 9.18
CA VAL A 134 7.41 -10.48 10.48
C VAL A 134 7.33 -8.98 10.30
N VAL A 135 6.18 -8.39 10.61
CA VAL A 135 5.94 -6.95 10.56
C VAL A 135 5.53 -6.44 11.93
N GLU A 136 5.58 -5.13 12.14
CA GLU A 136 5.06 -4.54 13.37
C GLU A 136 3.57 -4.89 13.58
N TYR A 137 3.16 -5.06 14.84
CA TYR A 137 1.76 -5.34 15.16
C TYR A 137 0.92 -4.07 15.18
N MET A 138 -0.27 -4.14 14.57
CA MET A 138 -1.23 -3.03 14.49
C MET A 138 -2.50 -3.44 15.23
N GLU A 139 -2.63 -3.02 16.49
CA GLU A 139 -3.61 -3.57 17.45
C GLU A 139 -5.06 -3.42 17.00
N ASN A 140 -5.35 -2.38 16.23
CA ASN A 140 -6.69 -2.02 15.81
C ASN A 140 -7.05 -2.58 14.42
N GLY A 141 -6.14 -3.31 13.78
CA GLY A 141 -6.40 -3.99 12.50
C GLY A 141 -6.66 -3.03 11.34
N ALA A 142 -7.47 -3.49 10.38
CA ALA A 142 -7.78 -2.73 9.16
C ALA A 142 -8.74 -1.56 9.43
N LEU A 143 -8.42 -0.40 8.87
CA LEU A 143 -9.09 0.88 9.13
C LEU A 143 -10.59 0.86 8.82
N ASP A 144 -11.00 0.20 7.73
CA ASP A 144 -12.41 0.11 7.34
C ASP A 144 -13.24 -0.61 8.43
N SER A 145 -12.78 -1.78 8.88
CA SER A 145 -13.43 -2.55 9.94
C SER A 145 -13.35 -1.85 11.30
N PHE A 146 -12.24 -1.17 11.57
CA PHE A 146 -12.01 -0.39 12.78
C PHE A 146 -13.01 0.76 12.92
N LEU A 147 -13.24 1.50 11.82
CA LEU A 147 -14.18 2.60 11.76
C LEU A 147 -15.64 2.11 11.86
N ARG A 148 -16.02 1.06 11.13
CA ARG A 148 -17.37 0.48 11.23
C ARG A 148 -17.71 0.03 12.65
N ALA A 149 -16.75 -0.53 13.37
CA ALA A 149 -16.93 -0.95 14.76
C ALA A 149 -17.06 0.24 15.75
N ARG A 150 -16.73 1.46 15.31
CA ARG A 150 -16.67 2.68 16.13
C ARG A 150 -17.39 3.84 15.46
N ASP A 151 -18.49 3.54 14.77
CA ASP A 151 -19.28 4.51 14.04
C ASP A 151 -19.67 5.70 14.94
N GLY A 152 -19.41 6.91 14.45
CA GLY A 152 -19.64 8.18 15.16
C GLY A 152 -18.77 8.44 16.41
N GLN A 153 -17.79 7.60 16.75
CA GLN A 153 -17.00 7.74 17.98
C GLN A 153 -15.79 8.69 17.86
N PHE A 154 -15.47 9.16 16.66
CA PHE A 154 -14.33 10.04 16.41
C PHE A 154 -14.77 11.45 16.06
N THR A 155 -14.01 12.43 16.54
CA THR A 155 -14.14 13.80 16.06
C THR A 155 -13.67 13.88 14.61
N VAL A 156 -14.20 14.84 13.85
CA VAL A 156 -13.70 15.16 12.50
C VAL A 156 -12.19 15.39 12.50
N LEU A 157 -11.65 16.05 13.53
CA LEU A 157 -10.21 16.31 13.62
C LEU A 157 -9.39 15.02 13.76
N GLN A 158 -9.88 14.02 14.50
CA GLN A 158 -9.23 12.70 14.59
C GLN A 158 -9.26 11.97 13.24
N LEU A 159 -10.39 12.02 12.52
CA LEU A 159 -10.49 11.46 11.16
C LEU A 159 -9.52 12.16 10.18
N VAL A 160 -9.41 13.49 10.25
CA VAL A 160 -8.41 14.26 9.49
C VAL A 160 -6.99 13.83 9.87
N GLY A 161 -6.72 13.55 11.15
CA GLY A 161 -5.44 13.00 11.61
C GLY A 161 -5.11 11.64 10.98
N MET A 162 -6.08 10.74 10.90
CA MET A 162 -5.94 9.45 10.21
C MET A 162 -5.63 9.65 8.71
N LEU A 163 -6.39 10.51 8.02
CA LEU A 163 -6.19 10.83 6.61
C LEU A 163 -4.82 11.45 6.34
N ARG A 164 -4.38 12.35 7.22
CA ARG A 164 -3.07 12.97 7.16
C ARG A 164 -1.96 11.93 7.29
N GLY A 165 -2.07 10.98 8.22
CA GLY A 165 -1.13 9.87 8.34
C GLY A 165 -1.02 9.07 7.05
N ILE A 166 -2.14 8.69 6.45
CA ILE A 166 -2.17 7.97 5.17
C ILE A 166 -1.51 8.81 4.06
N ALA A 167 -1.78 10.12 4.00
CA ALA A 167 -1.15 11.03 3.04
C ALA A 167 0.38 11.10 3.23
N VAL A 168 0.90 11.12 4.47
CA VAL A 168 2.35 11.05 4.74
C VAL A 168 2.96 9.78 4.13
N GLY A 169 2.30 8.63 4.31
CA GLY A 169 2.76 7.36 3.72
C GLY A 169 2.75 7.39 2.20
N MET A 170 1.67 7.90 1.59
CA MET A 170 1.55 7.96 0.14
C MET A 170 2.45 9.00 -0.53
N THR A 171 2.71 10.14 0.12
CA THR A 171 3.74 11.09 -0.33
C THR A 171 5.10 10.40 -0.40
N TYR A 172 5.47 9.67 0.68
CA TYR A 172 6.73 8.93 0.71
C TYR A 172 6.82 7.86 -0.40
N LEU A 173 5.76 7.07 -0.61
CA LEU A 173 5.74 6.07 -1.69
C LEU A 173 5.88 6.73 -3.08
N SER A 174 5.19 7.85 -3.31
CA SER A 174 5.28 8.60 -4.56
C SER A 174 6.68 9.15 -4.81
N GLU A 175 7.34 9.71 -3.78
CA GLU A 175 8.73 10.18 -3.84
C GLU A 175 9.73 9.03 -4.08
N MET A 176 9.45 7.85 -3.54
CA MET A 176 10.21 6.62 -3.83
C MET A 176 9.99 6.10 -5.25
N GLY A 177 9.02 6.65 -6.02
CA GLY A 177 8.65 6.16 -7.35
C GLY A 177 7.80 4.88 -7.31
N TYR A 178 7.20 4.55 -6.17
CA TYR A 178 6.34 3.39 -6.00
C TYR A 178 4.87 3.75 -6.24
N VAL A 179 4.15 2.89 -6.96
CA VAL A 179 2.70 3.01 -7.21
C VAL A 179 1.99 1.85 -6.51
N HIS A 180 1.06 2.17 -5.62
CA HIS A 180 0.38 1.20 -4.76
C HIS A 180 -0.64 0.35 -5.50
N ARG A 181 -1.43 0.95 -6.41
CA ARG A 181 -2.45 0.29 -7.27
C ARG A 181 -3.68 -0.28 -6.55
N ASP A 182 -3.56 -0.60 -5.26
CA ASP A 182 -4.65 -1.09 -4.40
C ASP A 182 -4.79 -0.29 -3.09
N LEU A 183 -4.71 1.04 -3.17
CA LEU A 183 -4.93 1.88 -1.99
C LEU A 183 -6.42 1.90 -1.61
N ALA A 184 -6.74 1.38 -0.44
CA ALA A 184 -8.10 1.30 0.10
C ALA A 184 -8.06 1.25 1.63
N ALA A 185 -9.13 1.61 2.34
CA ALA A 185 -9.13 1.59 3.81
C ALA A 185 -8.89 0.19 4.40
N ARG A 186 -9.28 -0.89 3.70
CA ARG A 186 -8.95 -2.28 4.07
C ARG A 186 -7.43 -2.58 4.12
N ASN A 187 -6.64 -1.82 3.37
CA ASN A 187 -5.19 -1.96 3.25
C ASN A 187 -4.45 -0.91 4.10
N ILE A 188 -5.17 -0.16 4.94
CA ILE A 188 -4.61 0.71 5.97
C ILE A 188 -4.76 0.01 7.32
N LEU A 189 -3.66 -0.13 8.06
CA LEU A 189 -3.67 -0.68 9.41
C LEU A 189 -3.59 0.43 10.45
N VAL A 190 -4.20 0.20 11.62
CA VAL A 190 -4.29 1.17 12.71
C VAL A 190 -3.61 0.61 13.97
N ASP A 191 -2.71 1.37 14.58
CA ASP A 191 -2.08 1.00 15.86
C ASP A 191 -2.90 1.45 17.07
N VAL A 192 -2.46 1.08 18.28
CA VAL A 192 -3.09 1.48 19.55
C VAL A 192 -3.24 3.00 19.75
N ASN A 193 -2.39 3.81 19.11
CA ASN A 193 -2.38 5.27 19.20
C ASN A 193 -3.13 5.95 18.03
N LEU A 194 -3.89 5.18 17.25
CA LEU A 194 -4.63 5.63 16.07
C LEU A 194 -3.73 6.08 14.90
N VAL A 195 -2.46 5.65 14.87
CA VAL A 195 -1.58 5.87 13.73
C VAL A 195 -1.99 4.94 12.60
N CYS A 196 -2.37 5.53 11.47
CA CYS A 196 -2.68 4.81 10.24
C CYS A 196 -1.42 4.55 9.41
N LYS A 197 -1.23 3.31 8.96
CA LYS A 197 -0.11 2.91 8.10
C LYS A 197 -0.59 2.19 6.85
N VAL A 198 -0.03 2.57 5.71
CA VAL A 198 -0.26 1.91 4.43
C VAL A 198 0.40 0.52 4.46
N SER A 199 -0.32 -0.49 3.99
CA SER A 199 0.10 -1.89 3.93
C SER A 199 -0.40 -2.55 2.65
N ASP A 200 -0.10 -3.85 2.49
CA ASP A 200 -0.47 -4.66 1.32
C ASP A 200 0.20 -4.23 0.00
N PHE A 201 1.44 -4.66 -0.16
CA PHE A 201 2.27 -4.37 -1.33
C PHE A 201 2.22 -5.47 -2.41
N GLY A 202 1.29 -6.44 -2.27
CA GLY A 202 1.21 -7.62 -3.13
C GLY A 202 0.74 -7.34 -4.57
N MET A 203 -0.03 -6.26 -4.77
CA MET A 203 -0.68 -5.91 -6.04
C MET A 203 0.15 -5.05 -6.99
N SER A 204 1.41 -4.73 -6.67
CA SER A 204 2.26 -3.83 -7.48
C SER A 204 2.76 -4.42 -8.80
N ARG A 205 2.29 -5.61 -9.20
CA ARG A 205 2.65 -6.25 -10.46
C ARG A 205 2.50 -5.25 -11.60
N VAL A 206 3.57 -5.08 -12.38
CA VAL A 206 3.49 -4.43 -13.69
C VAL A 206 2.53 -5.29 -14.51
N LEU A 207 1.33 -4.75 -14.80
CA LEU A 207 0.49 -5.36 -15.82
C LEU A 207 1.30 -5.29 -17.11
N GLU A 208 1.67 -6.44 -17.67
CA GLU A 208 2.20 -6.49 -19.02
C GLU A 208 1.17 -5.86 -19.99
N ASP A 209 1.64 -5.32 -21.12
CA ASP A 209 0.88 -4.56 -22.15
C ASP A 209 -0.31 -5.32 -22.80
N ASP A 210 -0.78 -6.42 -22.21
CA ASP A 210 -1.96 -7.14 -22.66
C ASP A 210 -3.23 -6.45 -22.17
N THR A 211 -3.81 -5.61 -23.04
CA THR A 211 -5.06 -4.88 -22.81
C THR A 211 -6.26 -5.79 -22.54
N GLU A 212 -6.22 -7.06 -22.96
CA GLU A 212 -7.24 -8.08 -22.62
C GLU A 212 -7.08 -8.63 -21.18
N ALA A 213 -5.87 -8.59 -20.60
CA ALA A 213 -5.63 -9.05 -19.23
C ALA A 213 -6.16 -8.08 -18.16
N ALA A 214 -6.53 -6.85 -18.53
CA ALA A 214 -7.12 -5.86 -17.63
C ALA A 214 -8.44 -6.34 -17.00
N TYR A 215 -9.16 -7.24 -17.68
CA TYR A 215 -10.42 -7.82 -17.18
C TYR A 215 -10.27 -9.25 -16.63
N THR A 216 -9.16 -9.93 -16.92
CA THR A 216 -8.94 -11.35 -16.61
C THR A 216 -7.47 -11.68 -16.28
N ALA A 217 -6.83 -10.94 -15.38
CA ALA A 217 -5.54 -11.36 -14.85
C ALA A 217 -5.72 -12.49 -13.81
N THR A 218 -5.00 -13.58 -14.01
CA THR A 218 -4.69 -14.68 -13.06
C THR A 218 -3.89 -14.23 -11.83
N GLY A 219 -4.06 -12.96 -11.42
CA GLY A 219 -3.33 -12.28 -10.35
C GLY A 219 -4.18 -11.31 -9.51
N GLY A 220 -5.51 -11.48 -9.50
CA GLY A 220 -6.44 -10.66 -8.72
C GLY A 220 -7.25 -9.69 -9.59
N LYS A 221 -8.54 -9.53 -9.29
CA LYS A 221 -9.43 -8.60 -10.01
C LYS A 221 -9.09 -7.16 -9.60
N ILE A 222 -8.95 -6.25 -10.57
CA ILE A 222 -8.78 -4.81 -10.31
C ILE A 222 -9.88 -4.33 -9.34
N PRO A 223 -9.55 -3.60 -8.26
CA PRO A 223 -10.51 -3.12 -7.27
C PRO A 223 -11.29 -1.91 -7.80
N ILE A 224 -12.15 -2.13 -8.81
CA ILE A 224 -12.84 -1.12 -9.64
C ILE A 224 -13.28 0.16 -8.90
N ARG A 225 -13.84 0.05 -7.69
CA ARG A 225 -14.37 1.19 -6.92
C ARG A 225 -13.31 2.14 -6.35
N TRP A 226 -12.06 1.69 -6.26
CA TRP A 226 -10.92 2.47 -5.81
C TRP A 226 -10.01 2.89 -6.97
N THR A 227 -10.18 2.28 -8.15
CA THR A 227 -9.26 2.45 -9.27
C THR A 227 -9.67 3.62 -10.15
N ALA A 228 -8.69 4.43 -10.56
CA ALA A 228 -8.92 5.56 -11.44
C ALA A 228 -9.39 5.12 -12.85
N PRO A 229 -10.18 5.92 -13.58
CA PRO A 229 -10.74 5.55 -14.88
C PRO A 229 -9.67 5.16 -15.91
N GLU A 230 -8.54 5.87 -15.96
CA GLU A 230 -7.45 5.58 -16.89
C GLU A 230 -6.70 4.27 -16.56
N ALA A 231 -6.67 3.90 -15.28
CA ALA A 231 -6.08 2.65 -14.82
C ALA A 231 -7.02 1.47 -15.12
N ILE A 232 -8.34 1.65 -15.03
CA ILE A 232 -9.33 0.65 -15.45
C ILE A 232 -9.30 0.48 -16.98
N ALA A 233 -9.40 1.57 -17.72
CA ALA A 233 -9.59 1.52 -19.17
C ALA A 233 -8.32 1.15 -19.94
N TYR A 234 -7.15 1.57 -19.46
CA TYR A 234 -5.89 1.49 -20.20
C TYR A 234 -4.74 0.85 -19.42
N GLY A 235 -4.98 0.35 -18.20
CA GLY A 235 -3.91 -0.19 -17.34
C GLY A 235 -2.87 0.86 -16.92
N LYS A 236 -3.18 2.16 -17.04
CA LYS A 236 -2.24 3.26 -16.73
C LYS A 236 -2.21 3.60 -15.24
N PHE A 237 -1.43 2.84 -14.48
CA PHE A 237 -1.19 3.10 -13.06
C PHE A 237 -0.07 4.12 -12.85
N SER A 238 -0.30 5.07 -11.94
CA SER A 238 0.65 6.13 -11.57
C SER A 238 0.36 6.65 -10.17
N SER A 239 1.22 7.51 -9.61
CA SER A 239 0.88 8.20 -8.35
C SER A 239 -0.42 9.02 -8.47
N ALA A 240 -0.78 9.53 -9.65
CA ALA A 240 -2.03 10.24 -9.86
C ALA A 240 -3.26 9.29 -9.84
N SER A 241 -3.11 8.02 -10.22
CA SER A 241 -4.18 7.03 -10.03
C SER A 241 -4.30 6.63 -8.56
N ASP A 242 -3.20 6.59 -7.80
CA ASP A 242 -3.25 6.39 -6.35
C ASP A 242 -3.90 7.59 -5.62
N VAL A 243 -3.75 8.82 -6.13
CA VAL A 243 -4.47 10.00 -5.60
C VAL A 243 -5.98 9.84 -5.75
N TRP A 244 -6.46 9.27 -6.86
CA TRP A 244 -7.88 8.93 -7.01
C TRP A 244 -8.33 7.95 -5.92
N SER A 245 -7.56 6.87 -5.73
CA SER A 245 -7.81 5.88 -4.69
C SER A 245 -7.80 6.51 -3.29
N TYR A 246 -6.89 7.45 -3.04
CA TYR A 246 -6.86 8.22 -1.79
C TYR A 246 -8.13 9.04 -1.59
N GLY A 247 -8.68 9.66 -2.63
CA GLY A 247 -9.99 10.33 -2.56
C GLY A 247 -11.10 9.37 -2.12
N ILE A 248 -11.08 8.12 -2.59
CA ILE A 248 -12.03 7.08 -2.13
C ILE A 248 -11.77 6.72 -0.67
N VAL A 249 -10.51 6.58 -0.23
CA VAL A 249 -10.17 6.36 1.18
C VAL A 249 -10.64 7.52 2.06
N MET A 250 -10.51 8.76 1.61
CA MET A 250 -11.08 9.92 2.30
C MET A 250 -12.58 9.76 2.51
N TRP A 251 -13.30 9.34 1.46
CA TRP A 251 -14.73 9.08 1.55
C TRP A 251 -15.04 7.95 2.54
N GLU A 252 -14.33 6.82 2.48
CA GLU A 252 -14.47 5.70 3.42
C GLU A 252 -14.24 6.14 4.87
N VAL A 253 -13.23 6.96 5.14
CA VAL A 253 -12.94 7.44 6.49
C VAL A 253 -14.05 8.34 7.02
N MET A 254 -14.52 9.27 6.19
CA MET A 254 -15.58 10.21 6.57
C MET A 254 -16.96 9.56 6.66
N SER A 255 -17.18 8.41 6.01
CA SER A 255 -18.39 7.59 6.10
C SER A 255 -18.26 6.42 7.08
N TYR A 256 -17.22 6.40 7.92
CA TYR A 256 -16.99 5.33 8.90
C TYR A 256 -16.94 3.91 8.31
N GLY A 257 -16.38 3.79 7.10
CA GLY A 257 -16.13 2.53 6.43
C GLY A 257 -17.32 1.98 5.64
N GLU A 258 -18.24 2.85 5.20
CA GLU A 258 -19.24 2.48 4.19
C GLU A 258 -18.58 1.99 2.90
N ARG A 259 -19.30 1.15 2.16
CA ARG A 259 -18.87 0.63 0.87
C ARG A 259 -18.98 1.72 -0.21
N PRO A 260 -17.88 2.13 -0.88
CA PRO A 260 -17.96 3.12 -1.97
C PRO A 260 -18.93 2.67 -3.06
N TYR A 261 -19.82 3.56 -3.48
CA TYR A 261 -20.88 3.30 -4.48
C TYR A 261 -21.90 2.23 -4.06
N TRP A 262 -21.96 1.86 -2.77
CA TRP A 262 -22.95 0.95 -2.19
C TRP A 262 -23.18 -0.31 -3.03
N GLU A 263 -24.44 -0.56 -3.42
CA GLU A 263 -24.90 -1.76 -4.12
C GLU A 263 -24.78 -1.70 -5.66
N MET A 264 -24.25 -0.59 -6.23
CA MET A 264 -24.05 -0.49 -7.68
C MET A 264 -23.16 -1.65 -8.18
N SER A 265 -23.41 -2.22 -9.36
CA SER A 265 -22.49 -3.21 -9.91
C SER A 265 -21.17 -2.56 -10.34
N ASN A 266 -20.10 -3.33 -10.53
CA ASN A 266 -18.84 -2.76 -11.05
C ASN A 266 -19.05 -2.09 -12.43
N GLN A 267 -19.94 -2.64 -13.26
CA GLN A 267 -20.27 -2.06 -14.55
C GLN A 267 -20.97 -0.70 -14.39
N ASP A 268 -21.93 -0.61 -13.47
CA ASP A 268 -22.66 0.64 -13.21
C ASP A 268 -21.73 1.71 -12.64
N VAL A 269 -20.77 1.32 -11.79
CA VAL A 269 -19.75 2.23 -11.25
C VAL A 269 -18.91 2.80 -12.38
N ILE A 270 -18.42 1.96 -13.31
CA ILE A 270 -17.64 2.41 -14.47
C ILE A 270 -18.45 3.41 -15.32
N LEU A 271 -19.67 3.03 -15.70
CA LEU A 271 -20.54 3.88 -16.52
C LEU A 271 -20.83 5.23 -15.84
N SER A 272 -21.18 5.20 -14.55
CA SER A 272 -21.48 6.42 -13.80
C SER A 272 -20.26 7.35 -13.71
N MET A 273 -19.06 6.79 -13.46
CA MET A 273 -17.83 7.58 -13.41
C MET A 273 -17.51 8.26 -14.76
N GLU A 274 -17.76 7.56 -15.87
CA GLU A 274 -17.59 8.08 -17.23
C GLU A 274 -18.56 9.23 -17.55
N GLU A 275 -19.80 9.13 -17.08
CA GLU A 275 -20.84 10.17 -17.15
C GLU A 275 -20.58 11.36 -16.20
N GLY A 276 -19.53 11.28 -15.39
CA GLY A 276 -19.10 12.35 -14.49
C GLY A 276 -19.70 12.27 -13.08
N TYR A 277 -20.44 11.21 -12.75
CA TYR A 277 -20.90 10.98 -11.39
C TYR A 277 -19.73 10.83 -10.43
N ARG A 278 -19.86 11.41 -9.25
CA ARG A 278 -18.92 11.30 -8.12
C ARG A 278 -19.72 11.04 -6.85
N LEU A 279 -19.07 10.39 -5.88
CA LEU A 279 -19.71 10.10 -4.60
C LEU A 279 -20.15 11.41 -3.91
N PRO A 280 -21.36 11.45 -3.34
CA PRO A 280 -21.81 12.59 -2.57
C PRO A 280 -21.03 12.69 -1.25
N ALA A 281 -21.12 13.85 -0.60
CA ALA A 281 -20.50 14.04 0.69
C ALA A 281 -21.11 13.09 1.73
N PRO A 282 -20.30 12.39 2.55
CA PRO A 282 -20.80 11.65 3.70
C PRO A 282 -21.56 12.57 4.68
N MET A 283 -22.45 11.98 5.48
CA MET A 283 -23.18 12.72 6.50
C MET A 283 -22.21 13.37 7.51
N GLY A 284 -22.39 14.66 7.79
CA GLY A 284 -21.52 15.40 8.71
C GLY A 284 -20.11 15.67 8.17
N CYS A 285 -19.88 15.48 6.86
CA CYS A 285 -18.61 15.80 6.23
C CYS A 285 -18.42 17.33 6.07
N PRO A 286 -17.29 17.90 6.49
CA PRO A 286 -16.91 19.27 6.15
C PRO A 286 -16.82 19.49 4.64
N VAL A 287 -17.32 20.63 4.18
CA VAL A 287 -17.31 21.01 2.76
C VAL A 287 -15.90 20.98 2.18
N THR A 288 -14.91 21.43 2.94
CA THR A 288 -13.50 21.48 2.51
C THR A 288 -12.91 20.10 2.25
N LEU A 289 -13.29 19.08 3.02
CA LEU A 289 -12.84 17.70 2.82
C LEU A 289 -13.50 17.07 1.60
N HIS A 290 -14.80 17.27 1.41
CA HIS A 290 -15.48 16.79 0.20
C HIS A 290 -14.96 17.46 -1.07
N GLN A 291 -14.68 18.77 -1.02
CA GLN A 291 -14.03 19.46 -2.11
C GLN A 291 -12.67 18.83 -2.44
N LEU A 292 -11.84 18.52 -1.45
CA LEU A 292 -10.58 17.83 -1.70
C LEU A 292 -10.79 16.45 -2.34
N MET A 293 -11.78 15.67 -1.91
CA MET A 293 -12.15 14.40 -2.57
C MET A 293 -12.47 14.61 -4.06
N LEU A 294 -13.27 15.63 -4.39
CA LEU A 294 -13.59 15.97 -5.78
C LEU A 294 -12.36 16.40 -6.60
N HIS A 295 -11.37 17.07 -5.99
CA HIS A 295 -10.09 17.37 -6.66
C HIS A 295 -9.27 16.09 -6.91
N CYS A 296 -9.29 15.12 -5.99
CA CYS A 296 -8.68 13.80 -6.22
C CYS A 296 -9.38 13.02 -7.35
N TRP A 297 -10.67 13.27 -7.58
CA TRP A 297 -11.47 12.58 -8.61
C TRP A 297 -11.63 13.36 -9.92
N GLN A 298 -10.74 14.31 -10.21
CA GLN A 298 -10.69 14.94 -11.53
C GLN A 298 -10.46 13.88 -12.61
N LYS A 299 -11.24 13.99 -13.71
CA LYS A 299 -11.18 13.02 -14.82
C LYS A 299 -9.79 13.03 -15.45
N GLU A 300 -9.27 14.22 -15.72
CA GLU A 300 -7.92 14.41 -16.23
C GLU A 300 -6.91 14.21 -15.09
N TYR A 301 -6.06 13.19 -15.21
CA TYR A 301 -5.13 12.82 -14.13
C TYR A 301 -4.13 13.93 -13.81
N SER A 302 -3.78 14.76 -14.79
CA SER A 302 -2.88 15.91 -14.62
C SER A 302 -3.49 17.07 -13.83
N GLN A 303 -4.81 17.06 -13.59
CA GLN A 303 -5.51 18.06 -12.77
C GLN A 303 -5.68 17.63 -11.31
N ARG A 304 -5.30 16.39 -10.97
CA ARG A 304 -5.36 15.89 -9.59
C ARG A 304 -4.19 16.48 -8.80
N PRO A 305 -4.37 16.76 -7.49
CA PRO A 305 -3.27 17.23 -6.65
C PRO A 305 -2.19 16.17 -6.52
N HIS A 306 -0.94 16.57 -6.31
CA HIS A 306 0.07 15.62 -5.84
C HIS A 306 -0.15 15.29 -4.36
N PHE A 307 0.37 14.16 -3.88
CA PHE A 307 0.26 13.81 -2.46
C PHE A 307 0.88 14.86 -1.52
N SER A 308 1.93 15.56 -1.96
CA SER A 308 2.51 16.71 -1.24
C SER A 308 1.53 17.87 -1.07
N ASP A 309 0.68 18.13 -2.07
CA ASP A 309 -0.36 19.17 -2.01
C ASP A 309 -1.50 18.75 -1.07
N VAL A 310 -1.92 17.48 -1.16
CA VAL A 310 -2.90 16.87 -0.25
C VAL A 310 -2.44 16.97 1.21
N LEU A 311 -1.20 16.57 1.49
CA LEU A 311 -0.61 16.63 2.83
C LEU A 311 -0.57 18.07 3.35
N SER A 312 -0.09 19.01 2.52
CA SER A 312 -0.04 20.44 2.86
C SER A 312 -1.42 21.03 3.15
N PHE A 313 -2.46 20.56 2.45
CA PHE A 313 -3.84 20.97 2.70
C PHE A 313 -4.36 20.45 4.05
N LEU A 314 -4.14 19.16 4.35
CA LEU A 314 -4.57 18.56 5.62
C LEU A 314 -3.82 19.16 6.81
N ASP A 315 -2.53 19.47 6.67
CA ASP A 315 -1.75 20.18 7.69
C ASP A 315 -2.37 21.53 8.05
N LYS A 316 -2.79 22.31 7.05
CA LYS A 316 -3.47 23.60 7.26
C LYS A 316 -4.79 23.43 8.01
N LEU A 317 -5.56 22.38 7.73
CA LEU A 317 -6.82 22.10 8.42
C LEU A 317 -6.60 21.69 9.88
N ILE A 318 -5.53 20.95 10.18
CA ILE A 318 -5.18 20.58 11.56
C ILE A 318 -4.71 21.80 12.35
N ILE A 319 -3.90 22.68 11.74
CA ILE A 319 -3.43 23.92 12.35
C ILE A 319 -4.59 24.90 12.56
N ASN A 320 -5.54 24.95 11.62
CA ASN A 320 -6.72 25.82 11.71
C ASN A 320 -8.04 25.03 11.58
N PRO A 321 -8.51 24.38 12.66
CA PRO A 321 -9.71 23.53 12.62
C PRO A 321 -11.02 24.28 12.34
N SER A 322 -11.04 25.62 12.39
CA SER A 322 -12.28 26.38 12.12
C SER A 322 -12.80 26.14 10.71
N SER A 323 -11.92 25.83 9.75
CA SER A 323 -12.28 25.49 8.36
C SER A 323 -12.99 24.13 8.22
N LEU A 324 -13.10 23.36 9.31
CA LEU A 324 -13.85 22.10 9.36
C LEU A 324 -15.29 22.27 9.87
N LEU A 325 -15.68 23.48 10.30
CA LEU A 325 -16.99 23.73 10.92
C LEU A 325 -18.14 23.79 9.92
N THR A 326 -17.90 24.15 8.66
CA THR A 326 -18.95 24.24 7.64
C THR A 326 -19.23 22.87 7.06
N LEU A 327 -20.41 22.31 7.34
CA LEU A 327 -20.84 21.00 6.86
C LEU A 327 -21.63 21.12 5.56
N VAL A 328 -21.57 20.08 4.71
CA VAL A 328 -22.27 20.07 3.41
C VAL A 328 -23.79 20.19 3.55
N ASN A 329 -24.37 19.72 4.67
CA ASN A 329 -25.82 19.70 4.89
C ASN A 329 -26.35 20.90 5.70
N ASP A 330 -25.51 21.88 6.06
CA ASP A 330 -25.96 23.08 6.79
C ASP A 330 -26.73 24.09 5.90
N GLY A 331 -26.81 23.84 4.59
CA GLY A 331 -27.50 24.68 3.61
C GLY A 331 -28.97 24.32 3.33
N GLU A 332 -29.53 23.28 3.96
CA GLU A 332 -30.91 22.81 3.74
C GLU A 332 -31.85 23.03 4.96
N ARG A 333 -31.55 24.01 5.83
CA ARG A 333 -32.45 24.41 6.93
C ARG A 333 -33.16 25.73 6.68
#